data_AF-A0AAU9HIX2-F1
#
_entry.id   AF-A0AAU9HIX2-F1
#
_cell.length_a   1.000
_cell.length_b   1.000
_cell.length_c   1.000
_cell.angle_alpha   90.00
_cell.angle_beta   90.00
_cell.angle_gamma   90.00
#
_symmetry.space_group_name_H-M   'P 1'
#
loop_
_entity.id
_entity.type
_entity.pdbx_description
1 polymer ?
#
loop_
_entity_poly.entity_id
_entity_poly.type
_entity_poly.pdbx_seq_one_letter_code
_entity_poly.pdbx_strand_id
1 'polypeptide(L)'
;MKFNKLIVLSAAACISLSATANTSFDKELELPKKQVASLKFDKADFGSYKVEKGLRLVPSSVAAEEHVVMKKGDMSIVNVATDSELVTKGSLVRNILTNNLSTLSGNITILLKDGKTASDVASATGLKVVSVFPGTKIAVMAVNEGQDILAASEQLKASGFSKEARIEVLETIYTVQ
;
A
#
# COMPACT_ATOMS: atom_id res chain seq x y z
N MET A 1 -18.57 -85.71 30.24
CA MET A 1 -18.26 -84.90 31.45
C MET A 1 -17.75 -83.55 30.95
N LYS A 2 -18.58 -82.52 30.81
CA LYS A 2 -18.86 -81.44 31.78
C LYS A 2 -17.61 -80.88 32.47
N PHE A 3 -17.12 -79.73 31.99
CA PHE A 3 -16.41 -78.73 32.80
C PHE A 3 -16.79 -77.31 32.35
N ASN A 4 -17.57 -76.64 33.20
CA ASN A 4 -17.82 -75.20 33.20
C ASN A 4 -16.58 -74.44 33.64
N LYS A 5 -16.17 -73.38 32.94
CA LYS A 5 -15.45 -72.20 33.49
C LYS A 5 -15.79 -70.97 32.61
N LEU A 6 -16.75 -70.16 33.03
CA LEU A 6 -16.54 -68.87 33.70
C LEU A 6 -15.88 -67.83 32.78
N ILE A 7 -16.68 -67.17 31.93
CA ILE A 7 -16.27 -65.96 31.21
C ILE A 7 -16.47 -64.80 32.19
N VAL A 8 -15.36 -64.30 32.73
CA VAL A 8 -15.31 -63.11 33.58
C VAL A 8 -15.52 -61.88 32.69
N LEU A 9 -16.66 -61.21 32.88
CA LEU A 9 -16.92 -59.85 32.41
C LEU A 9 -15.82 -58.92 32.94
N SER A 10 -14.94 -58.46 32.07
CA SER A 10 -14.05 -57.33 32.34
C SER A 10 -14.70 -56.10 31.71
N ALA A 11 -15.32 -55.28 32.55
CA ALA A 11 -15.81 -53.96 32.18
C ALA A 11 -14.61 -53.08 31.80
N ALA A 12 -14.48 -52.75 30.52
CA ALA A 12 -13.60 -51.68 30.09
C ALA A 12 -14.23 -50.35 30.56
N ALA A 13 -13.69 -49.79 31.64
CA ALA A 13 -13.97 -48.42 32.03
C ALA A 13 -13.33 -47.48 31.01
N CYS A 14 -14.05 -47.19 29.93
CA CYS A 14 -13.72 -46.09 29.03
C CYS A 14 -13.89 -44.79 29.82
N ILE A 15 -12.78 -44.24 30.35
CA ILE A 15 -12.76 -42.88 30.86
C ILE A 15 -12.74 -41.95 29.64
N SER A 16 -13.88 -41.77 29.00
CA SER A 16 -14.11 -40.68 28.07
C SER A 16 -14.15 -39.39 28.87
N LEU A 17 -13.02 -38.69 28.93
CA LEU A 17 -12.97 -37.27 29.28
C LEU A 17 -13.72 -36.50 28.18
N SER A 18 -15.04 -36.39 28.32
CA SER A 18 -15.80 -35.39 27.58
C SER A 18 -15.39 -34.03 28.13
N ALA A 19 -14.40 -33.40 27.50
CA ALA A 19 -14.18 -31.97 27.60
C ALA A 19 -15.41 -31.28 27.01
N THR A 20 -16.37 -30.93 27.85
CA THR A 20 -17.46 -30.04 27.44
C THR A 20 -16.83 -28.66 27.24
N ALA A 21 -16.56 -28.30 25.98
CA ALA A 21 -16.31 -26.93 25.62
C ALA A 21 -17.57 -26.12 25.93
N ASN A 22 -17.54 -25.32 27.00
CA ASN A 22 -18.58 -24.35 27.28
C ASN A 22 -18.55 -23.29 26.18
N THR A 23 -19.38 -23.46 25.14
CA THR A 23 -19.68 -22.39 24.19
C THR A 23 -20.60 -21.39 24.85
N SER A 24 -20.05 -20.59 25.76
CA SER A 24 -20.68 -19.34 26.18
C SER A 24 -20.26 -18.23 25.20
N PHE A 25 -20.70 -18.36 23.95
CA PHE A 25 -20.61 -17.30 22.95
C PHE A 25 -21.89 -16.44 22.90
N ASP A 26 -22.74 -16.50 23.92
CA ASP A 26 -23.90 -15.62 24.10
C ASP A 26 -23.57 -14.35 24.91
N LYS A 27 -22.33 -13.87 24.81
CA LYS A 27 -22.08 -12.46 25.12
C LYS A 27 -22.20 -11.72 23.81
N GLU A 28 -23.41 -11.26 23.52
CA GLU A 28 -23.70 -10.31 22.44
C GLU A 28 -22.59 -9.25 22.47
N LEU A 29 -21.80 -9.19 21.39
CA LEU A 29 -20.72 -8.22 21.28
C LEU A 29 -21.36 -6.85 21.39
N GLU A 30 -21.17 -6.18 22.53
CA GLU A 30 -21.59 -4.79 22.70
C GLU A 30 -20.75 -3.93 21.76
N LEU A 31 -21.21 -3.81 20.53
CA LEU A 31 -20.63 -2.89 19.57
C LEU A 31 -20.76 -1.48 20.16
N PRO A 32 -19.70 -0.67 20.11
CA PRO A 32 -19.73 0.69 20.64
C PRO A 32 -20.90 1.47 19.99
N LYS A 33 -21.91 1.80 20.79
CA LYS A 33 -23.14 2.50 20.35
C LYS A 33 -22.90 3.97 19.98
N LYS A 34 -21.69 4.49 20.24
CA LYS A 34 -21.30 5.86 19.91
C LYS A 34 -20.92 5.90 18.43
N GLN A 35 -21.88 6.32 17.59
CA GLN A 35 -21.56 6.70 16.21
C GLN A 35 -20.44 7.75 16.27
N VAL A 36 -19.29 7.40 15.72
CA VAL A 36 -18.19 8.34 15.56
C VAL A 36 -18.70 9.40 14.60
N ALA A 37 -18.85 10.64 15.07
CA ALA A 37 -19.16 11.77 14.21
C ALA A 37 -18.12 11.79 13.08
N SER A 38 -18.60 11.72 11.83
CA SER A 38 -17.84 11.53 10.59
C SER A 38 -16.33 11.73 10.74
N LEU A 39 -15.55 10.67 10.56
CA LEU A 39 -14.10 10.80 10.44
C LEU A 39 -13.80 11.69 9.21
N LYS A 40 -13.36 12.92 9.46
CA LYS A 40 -12.92 13.84 8.42
C LYS A 40 -11.54 13.40 7.96
N PHE A 41 -11.50 12.53 6.95
CA PHE A 41 -10.26 12.22 6.25
C PHE A 41 -10.04 13.27 5.16
N ASP A 42 -8.81 13.75 5.07
CA ASP A 42 -8.37 14.51 3.92
C ASP A 42 -8.59 13.68 2.65
N LYS A 43 -9.05 14.33 1.57
CA LYS A 43 -9.23 13.67 0.28
C LYS A 43 -7.85 13.33 -0.29
N ALA A 44 -7.65 12.06 -0.63
CA ALA A 44 -6.47 11.62 -1.36
C ALA A 44 -6.54 12.05 -2.84
N ASP A 45 -5.39 12.41 -3.41
CA ASP A 45 -5.24 12.67 -4.84
C ASP A 45 -5.09 11.35 -5.63
N PHE A 46 -4.44 10.35 -5.04
CA PHE A 46 -4.36 9.00 -5.57
C PHE A 46 -4.16 7.98 -4.45
N GLY A 47 -4.78 6.79 -4.56
CA GLY A 47 -4.70 5.77 -3.52
C GLY A 47 -5.06 6.33 -2.14
N SER A 48 -4.14 6.21 -1.18
CA SER A 48 -4.23 6.79 0.16
C SER A 48 -3.33 8.02 0.36
N TYR A 49 -2.93 8.70 -0.73
CA TYR A 49 -1.93 9.76 -0.68
C TYR A 49 -2.48 11.09 -1.16
N LYS A 50 -2.09 12.15 -0.46
CA LYS A 50 -2.29 13.55 -0.84
C LYS A 50 -0.94 14.17 -1.20
N VAL A 51 -0.88 14.94 -2.27
CA VAL A 51 0.35 15.62 -2.73
C VAL A 51 0.60 16.86 -1.89
N GLU A 52 1.83 17.00 -1.40
CA GLU A 52 2.27 18.13 -0.59
C GLU A 52 3.02 19.14 -1.47
N LYS A 53 2.27 20.00 -2.16
CA LYS A 53 2.82 20.93 -3.17
C LYS A 53 3.74 22.01 -2.59
N GLY A 54 3.54 22.35 -1.31
CA GLY A 54 4.34 23.34 -0.57
C GLY A 54 5.55 22.76 0.16
N LEU A 55 5.86 21.47 -0.02
CA LEU A 55 7.00 20.81 0.63
C LEU A 55 8.01 20.29 -0.40
N ARG A 56 9.29 20.36 -0.05
CA ARG A 56 10.38 19.75 -0.82
C ARG A 56 11.35 18.98 0.07
N LEU A 57 11.91 17.91 -0.49
CA LEU A 57 12.99 17.15 0.13
C LEU A 57 14.32 17.64 -0.44
N VAL A 58 15.22 18.10 0.43
CA VAL A 58 16.55 18.64 0.07
C VAL A 58 17.62 18.06 0.98
N PRO A 59 18.90 18.01 0.58
CA PRO A 59 19.99 17.67 1.49
C PRO A 59 20.03 18.64 2.66
N SER A 60 20.24 18.13 3.87
CA SER A 60 20.30 18.93 5.10
C SER A 60 21.42 19.97 5.08
N SER A 61 22.48 19.75 4.29
CA SER A 61 23.61 20.68 4.13
C SER A 61 23.25 21.98 3.40
N VAL A 62 22.16 22.00 2.63
CA VAL A 62 21.72 23.16 1.84
C VAL A 62 20.37 23.72 2.33
N ALA A 63 19.80 23.15 3.39
CA ALA A 63 18.53 23.57 3.94
C ALA A 63 18.72 24.77 4.89
N ALA A 64 18.02 25.88 4.61
CA ALA A 64 17.92 27.01 5.52
C ALA A 64 17.04 26.62 6.73
N GLU A 65 17.58 26.73 7.94
CA GLU A 65 16.98 26.16 9.15
C GLU A 65 15.56 26.69 9.42
N GLU A 66 15.32 27.95 9.10
CA GLU A 66 14.03 28.63 9.24
C GLU A 66 12.91 28.05 8.37
N HIS A 67 13.26 27.27 7.33
CA HIS A 67 12.30 26.64 6.43
C HIS A 67 12.14 25.13 6.67
N VAL A 68 12.94 24.55 7.57
CA VAL A 68 12.91 23.10 7.83
C VAL A 68 11.69 22.72 8.66
N VAL A 69 10.89 21.81 8.13
CA VAL A 69 9.73 21.20 8.80
C VAL A 69 10.13 19.91 9.51
N MET A 70 11.05 19.14 8.91
CA MET A 70 11.49 17.84 9.43
C MET A 70 12.89 17.51 8.93
N LYS A 71 13.71 16.85 9.77
CA LYS A 71 15.01 16.29 9.38
C LYS A 71 14.98 14.77 9.56
N LYS A 72 15.53 14.02 8.60
CA LYS A 72 15.71 12.57 8.69
C LYS A 72 17.02 12.18 8.00
N GLY A 73 18.03 11.80 8.78
CA GLY A 73 19.38 11.55 8.28
C GLY A 73 19.93 12.79 7.56
N ASP A 74 20.50 12.58 6.38
CA ASP A 74 21.12 13.65 5.57
C ASP A 74 20.12 14.46 4.74
N MET A 75 18.82 14.21 4.90
CA MET A 75 17.76 14.92 4.16
C MET A 75 16.86 15.72 5.11
N SER A 76 16.40 16.87 4.61
CA SER A 76 15.48 17.78 5.27
C SER A 76 14.26 18.01 4.38
N ILE A 77 13.08 18.04 5.00
CA ILE A 77 11.84 18.50 4.38
C ILE A 77 11.69 19.98 4.71
N VAL A 78 11.56 20.81 3.68
CA VAL A 78 11.44 22.26 3.80
C VAL A 78 10.12 22.75 3.23
N ASN A 79 9.60 23.84 3.80
CA ASN A 79 8.53 24.61 3.17
C ASN A 79 9.10 25.39 1.99
N VAL A 80 8.34 25.47 0.91
CA VAL A 80 8.64 26.34 -0.23
C VAL A 80 7.58 27.43 -0.37
N ALA A 81 8.02 28.62 -0.77
CA ALA A 81 7.14 29.79 -0.90
C ALA A 81 6.16 29.69 -2.08
N THR A 82 6.43 28.82 -3.06
CA THR A 82 5.61 28.64 -4.25
C THR A 82 5.29 27.17 -4.44
N ASP A 83 4.00 26.87 -4.48
CA ASP A 83 3.49 25.54 -4.75
C ASP A 83 3.88 25.07 -6.15
N SER A 84 4.32 23.82 -6.24
CA SER A 84 4.55 23.17 -7.51
C SER A 84 3.22 22.77 -8.14
N GLU A 85 2.93 23.27 -9.34
CA GLU A 85 1.76 22.80 -10.09
C GLU A 85 1.96 21.37 -10.59
N LEU A 86 3.18 21.03 -11.03
CA LEU A 86 3.55 19.71 -11.53
C LEU A 86 3.89 18.76 -10.39
N VAL A 87 3.37 17.53 -10.49
CA VAL A 87 3.69 16.41 -9.61
C VAL A 87 4.66 15.47 -10.33
N THR A 88 5.93 15.54 -9.99
CA THR A 88 7.02 14.80 -10.65
C THR A 88 7.69 13.81 -9.68
N LYS A 89 8.65 13.03 -10.20
CA LYS A 89 9.62 12.29 -9.38
C LYS A 89 10.18 13.17 -8.24
N GLY A 90 10.26 12.62 -7.04
CA GLY A 90 10.75 13.31 -5.84
C GLY A 90 9.72 14.24 -5.16
N SER A 91 8.55 14.45 -5.76
CA SER A 91 7.46 15.18 -5.08
C SER A 91 7.09 14.46 -3.78
N LEU A 92 6.77 15.25 -2.76
CA LEU A 92 6.36 14.72 -1.45
C LEU A 92 4.86 14.43 -1.44
N VAL A 93 4.52 13.32 -0.81
CA VAL A 93 3.15 12.89 -0.60
C VAL A 93 2.95 12.48 0.84
N ARG A 94 1.77 12.78 1.38
CA ARG A 94 1.35 12.39 2.72
C ARG A 94 0.33 11.28 2.63
N ASN A 95 0.59 10.19 3.33
CA ASN A 95 -0.40 9.13 3.50
C ASN A 95 -1.49 9.64 4.46
N ILE A 96 -2.75 9.72 4.00
CA ILE A 96 -3.86 10.28 4.80
C ILE A 96 -4.27 9.38 5.97
N LEU A 97 -3.83 8.11 5.97
CA LEU A 97 -4.16 7.14 7.01
C LEU A 97 -3.11 7.12 8.12
N THR A 98 -1.83 7.27 7.77
CA THR A 98 -0.71 7.21 8.73
C THR A 98 -0.09 8.57 9.05
N ASN A 99 -0.46 9.61 8.29
CA ASN A 99 0.14 10.95 8.34
C ASN A 99 1.64 11.00 8.00
N ASN A 100 2.21 9.92 7.48
CA ASN A 100 3.62 9.84 7.11
C ASN A 100 3.88 10.54 5.77
N LEU A 101 5.04 11.20 5.68
CA LEU A 101 5.56 11.79 4.44
C LEU A 101 6.49 10.81 3.72
N SER A 102 6.29 10.70 2.42
CA SER A 102 7.05 9.84 1.51
C SER A 102 7.31 10.57 0.19
N THR A 103 8.19 10.02 -0.65
CA THR A 103 8.51 10.61 -1.97
C THR A 103 7.98 9.75 -3.11
N LEU A 104 7.66 10.38 -4.24
CA LEU A 104 7.32 9.66 -5.46
C LEU A 104 8.58 9.15 -6.16
N SER A 105 8.57 7.89 -6.60
CA SER A 105 9.70 7.31 -7.33
C SER A 105 9.83 7.84 -8.76
N GLY A 106 8.74 8.38 -9.31
CA GLY A 106 8.60 8.70 -10.74
C GLY A 106 8.07 7.53 -11.58
N ASN A 107 7.79 6.39 -10.95
CA ASN A 107 7.32 5.20 -11.65
C ASN A 107 5.82 4.95 -11.43
N ILE A 108 5.24 4.24 -12.39
CA ILE A 108 3.89 3.72 -12.36
C ILE A 108 3.97 2.22 -12.69
N THR A 109 3.57 1.39 -11.74
CA THR A 109 3.40 -0.05 -11.97
C THR A 109 2.06 -0.29 -12.63
N ILE A 110 2.05 -1.01 -13.75
CA ILE A 110 0.86 -1.31 -14.52
C ILE A 110 0.62 -2.81 -14.62
N LEU A 111 -0.66 -3.18 -14.59
CA LEU A 111 -1.12 -4.51 -14.99
C LEU A 111 -1.65 -4.41 -16.43
N LEU A 112 -0.95 -5.00 -17.38
CA LEU A 112 -1.28 -4.99 -18.80
C LEU A 112 -2.57 -5.77 -19.09
N LYS A 113 -3.33 -5.29 -20.08
CA LYS A 113 -4.40 -6.08 -20.68
C LYS A 113 -3.84 -7.20 -21.56
N ASP A 114 -4.70 -8.17 -21.81
CA ASP A 114 -4.40 -9.32 -22.64
C ASP A 114 -4.04 -8.87 -24.06
N GLY A 115 -2.96 -9.41 -24.62
CA GLY A 115 -2.45 -9.02 -25.94
C GLY A 115 -1.78 -7.65 -26.00
N LYS A 116 -1.56 -6.96 -24.87
CA LYS A 116 -0.81 -5.70 -24.81
C LYS A 116 0.55 -5.91 -24.19
N THR A 117 1.52 -5.14 -24.67
CA THR A 117 2.91 -5.13 -24.19
C THR A 117 3.25 -3.80 -23.55
N ALA A 118 4.31 -3.77 -22.74
CA ALA A 118 4.84 -2.50 -22.21
C ALA A 118 5.31 -1.55 -23.32
N SER A 119 5.76 -2.10 -24.46
CA SER A 119 6.16 -1.31 -25.63
C SER A 119 4.97 -0.61 -26.29
N ASP A 120 3.81 -1.26 -26.36
CA ASP A 120 2.58 -0.63 -26.86
C ASP A 120 2.19 0.56 -25.99
N VAL A 121 2.28 0.39 -24.67
CA VAL A 121 2.02 1.45 -23.69
C VAL A 121 2.99 2.60 -23.88
N ALA A 122 4.30 2.32 -23.94
CA ALA A 122 5.33 3.33 -24.11
C ALA A 122 5.11 4.14 -25.39
N SER A 123 4.82 3.46 -26.50
CA SER A 123 4.59 4.11 -27.80
C SER A 123 3.35 5.01 -27.79
N ALA A 124 2.29 4.61 -27.09
CA ALA A 124 1.04 5.37 -27.04
C ALA A 124 1.02 6.51 -26.00
N THR A 125 1.81 6.38 -24.93
CA THR A 125 1.78 7.32 -23.80
C THR A 125 3.03 8.20 -23.69
N GLY A 126 4.09 7.87 -24.43
CA GLY A 126 5.39 8.50 -24.30
C GLY A 126 6.16 8.12 -23.04
N LEU A 127 5.61 7.24 -22.19
CA LEU A 127 6.27 6.78 -20.97
C LEU A 127 7.44 5.84 -21.28
N LYS A 128 8.46 5.85 -20.42
CA LYS A 128 9.63 4.98 -20.56
C LYS A 128 9.37 3.63 -19.91
N VAL A 129 9.68 2.52 -20.59
CA VAL A 129 9.71 1.20 -19.95
C VAL A 129 10.91 1.12 -19.02
N VAL A 130 10.67 0.89 -17.73
CA VAL A 130 11.72 0.69 -16.71
C VAL A 130 11.99 -0.80 -16.53
N SER A 131 10.93 -1.59 -16.40
CA SER A 131 11.04 -3.04 -16.18
C SER A 131 9.81 -3.75 -16.71
N VAL A 132 10.00 -5.01 -17.11
CA VAL A 132 8.94 -5.95 -17.45
C VAL A 132 9.23 -7.23 -16.69
N PHE A 133 8.21 -7.82 -16.08
CA PHE A 133 8.35 -9.05 -15.32
C PHE A 133 7.93 -10.25 -16.18
N PRO A 134 8.87 -11.06 -16.71
CA PRO A 134 8.55 -12.15 -17.62
C PRO A 134 7.62 -13.18 -16.99
N GLY A 135 6.73 -13.76 -17.80
CA GLY A 135 5.70 -14.69 -17.32
C GLY A 135 4.54 -14.02 -16.58
N THR A 136 4.57 -12.70 -16.41
CA THR A 136 3.48 -11.92 -15.82
C THR A 136 2.96 -10.87 -16.80
N LYS A 137 1.85 -10.20 -16.43
CA LYS A 137 1.32 -9.04 -17.15
C LYS A 137 1.75 -7.72 -16.47
N ILE A 138 2.79 -7.73 -15.65
CA ILE A 138 3.22 -6.56 -14.88
C ILE A 138 4.38 -5.88 -15.59
N ALA A 139 4.29 -4.55 -15.69
CA ALA A 139 5.38 -3.70 -16.16
C ALA A 139 5.51 -2.46 -15.29
N VAL A 140 6.69 -1.88 -15.26
CA VAL A 140 6.97 -0.60 -14.59
C VAL A 140 7.30 0.43 -15.66
N MET A 141 6.53 1.50 -15.66
CA MET A 141 6.69 2.65 -16.55
C MET A 141 7.23 3.82 -15.75
N ALA A 142 8.09 4.65 -16.33
CA ALA A 142 8.54 5.91 -15.74
C ALA A 142 7.98 7.09 -16.54
N VAL A 143 7.59 8.14 -15.83
CA VAL A 143 7.34 9.45 -16.44
C VAL A 143 8.67 10.08 -16.87
N ASN A 144 8.64 10.85 -17.94
CA ASN A 144 9.80 11.62 -18.35
C ASN A 144 10.04 12.82 -17.43
N GLU A 145 11.20 13.46 -17.53
CA GLU A 145 11.47 14.70 -16.80
C GLU A 145 10.45 15.78 -17.19
N GLY A 146 9.93 16.47 -16.17
CA GLY A 146 8.90 17.52 -16.34
C GLY A 146 7.49 17.00 -16.65
N GLN A 147 7.28 15.69 -16.81
CA GLN A 147 5.95 15.13 -17.02
C GLN A 147 5.22 14.91 -15.68
N ASP A 148 3.94 15.30 -15.64
CA ASP A 148 3.09 15.10 -14.47
C ASP A 148 2.66 13.64 -14.33
N ILE A 149 2.92 13.06 -13.15
CA ILE A 149 2.65 11.66 -12.85
C ILE A 149 1.16 11.35 -12.60
N LEU A 150 0.39 12.31 -12.10
CA LEU A 150 -1.04 12.14 -11.93
C LEU A 150 -1.72 12.10 -13.30
N ALA A 151 -1.37 13.04 -14.18
CA ALA A 151 -1.86 13.07 -15.56
C ALA A 151 -1.45 11.80 -16.34
N ALA A 152 -0.21 11.35 -16.20
CA ALA A 152 0.25 10.09 -16.81
C ALA A 152 -0.54 8.87 -16.32
N SER A 153 -0.84 8.81 -15.01
CA SER A 153 -1.65 7.75 -14.42
C SER A 153 -3.08 7.74 -14.94
N GLU A 154 -3.70 8.92 -15.08
CA GLU A 154 -5.03 9.06 -15.69
C GLU A 154 -5.04 8.65 -17.16
N GLN A 155 -4.04 9.08 -17.93
CA GLN A 155 -3.88 8.68 -19.33
C GLN A 155 -3.74 7.16 -19.47
N LEU A 156 -2.95 6.51 -18.61
CA LEU A 156 -2.80 5.05 -18.60
C LEU A 156 -4.15 4.35 -18.35
N LYS A 157 -4.92 4.82 -17.36
CA LYS A 157 -6.26 4.28 -17.06
C LYS A 157 -7.22 4.46 -18.24
N ALA A 158 -7.18 5.62 -18.90
CA ALA A 158 -8.04 5.93 -20.04
C ALA A 158 -7.61 5.22 -21.35
N SER A 159 -6.32 4.90 -21.49
CA SER A 159 -5.74 4.37 -22.73
C SER A 159 -6.28 2.99 -23.15
N GLY A 160 -6.85 2.26 -22.20
CA GLY A 160 -7.29 0.88 -22.42
C GLY A 160 -6.16 -0.14 -22.55
N PHE A 161 -4.89 0.22 -22.36
CA PHE A 161 -3.77 -0.73 -22.41
C PHE A 161 -3.51 -1.46 -21.08
N SER A 162 -3.88 -0.84 -19.96
CA SER A 162 -3.75 -1.42 -18.62
C SER A 162 -5.12 -1.75 -18.01
N LYS A 163 -5.17 -2.80 -17.20
CA LYS A 163 -6.28 -3.09 -16.27
C LYS A 163 -6.21 -2.23 -15.01
N GLU A 164 -4.99 -1.94 -14.56
CA GLU A 164 -4.71 -1.18 -13.34
C GLU A 164 -3.39 -0.41 -13.53
N ALA A 165 -3.31 0.78 -12.95
CA ALA A 165 -2.10 1.60 -12.91
C ALA A 165 -1.92 2.18 -11.50
N ARG A 166 -0.76 1.92 -10.88
CA ARG A 166 -0.43 2.33 -9.52
C ARG A 166 0.84 3.16 -9.50
N ILE A 167 0.72 4.39 -9.02
CA ILE A 167 1.86 5.27 -8.78
C ILE A 167 2.69 4.68 -7.63
N GLU A 168 4.00 4.60 -7.83
CA GLU A 168 4.92 4.06 -6.84
C GLU A 168 5.41 5.15 -5.89
N VAL A 169 5.22 4.89 -4.60
CA VAL A 169 5.65 5.74 -3.48
C VAL A 169 6.80 5.05 -2.76
N LEU A 170 7.90 5.76 -2.57
CA LEU A 170 9.08 5.28 -1.84
C LEU A 170 8.85 5.42 -0.34
N GLU A 171 8.00 4.56 0.21
CA GLU A 171 7.88 4.42 1.66
C GLU A 171 9.10 3.66 2.21
N THR A 172 9.62 4.06 3.35
CA THR A 172 10.65 3.27 4.05
C THR A 172 9.96 2.07 4.71
N ILE A 173 9.77 0.97 3.98
CA ILE A 173 9.03 -0.21 4.47
C ILE A 173 9.89 -1.06 5.43
N TYR A 174 11.21 -0.90 5.42
CA TYR A 174 12.12 -1.69 6.27
C TYR A 174 13.04 -0.79 7.08
N THR A 175 12.86 -0.80 8.40
CA THR A 175 13.94 -0.52 9.36
C THR A 175 14.26 -1.83 10.07
N VAL A 176 15.42 -2.40 9.79
CA VAL A 176 16.01 -3.42 10.65
C VAL A 176 16.53 -2.67 11.89
N GLN A 177 16.08 -3.09 13.08
CA GLN A 177 16.67 -2.65 14.35
C GLN A 177 18.03 -3.34 14.55
#